data_AF-A0A920MDW5-F1
#
_entry.id   AF-A0A920MDW5-F1
#
_cell.length_a   1.000
_cell.length_b   1.000
_cell.length_c   1.000
_cell.angle_alpha   90.00
_cell.angle_beta   90.00
_cell.angle_gamma   90.00
#
_symmetry.space_group_name_H-M   'P 1'
#
loop_
_entity.id
_entity.type
_entity.pdbx_description
1 polymer ?
#
loop_
_entity_poly.entity_id
_entity_poly.type
_entity_poly.pdbx_seq_one_letter_code
_entity_poly.pdbx_strand_id
1 'polypeptide(L)'
;MTDTYKYIPIAAILISFSLAKDGSLKDAPVSPDPFRRTATAKIGDNPFPTNPMSDRAKGFIDQGRVKSAISNYGAVINWDVHPAGIWGEYSYLPAVSFIGAVPGHKNTAHFTWEVVETVVDEEGFPLYSIWESSNAYDDWYPVSGDTTYKGVFFELANDDGLYNPNNEVYSVDAINSDKKYYFNHEDRKIVLSTFGDSDPNKTTARVGFIYPWALRPALISRESQFDFYAYGEDLEEWTDDDDYAYYGANAAESHFIDTEYKTDWHASTMARTNSHQTEYNASDVFGSTPWVSGDDTYPVLAHSAYSNTWPTRMNMGTGLMESFWPGWWSQDYNVNLPGCSYSRKDPNCWEEVPGRFVSDMDVYMEFDDRWSHRANTVNTNDKYEQTGYPMGLRVKATAHSYGVSYAEDIMFVTVKVRNESGDWCAEDEDGNPILEKEGNQECGEAMIMPDGTKLNRGKDLIIAGCHWVFTWMQMFSWVIGMVIMVDYIQTMMIS
;
A
#
# COMPACT_ATOMS: atom_id res chain seq x y z
N MET A 1 -3.71 -17.58 102.52
CA MET A 1 -4.40 -18.88 102.41
C MET A 1 -5.23 -18.80 101.14
N THR A 2 -4.62 -19.15 100.00
CA THR A 2 -4.80 -20.46 99.33
C THR A 2 -6.26 -20.67 98.97
N ASP A 3 -6.64 -20.46 97.70
CA ASP A 3 -6.60 -21.57 96.74
C ASP A 3 -6.91 -21.11 95.32
N THR A 4 -6.05 -21.60 94.42
CA THR A 4 -6.23 -21.69 92.97
C THR A 4 -7.37 -22.64 92.62
N TYR A 5 -8.25 -22.30 91.68
CA TYR A 5 -8.81 -23.30 90.75
C TYR A 5 -9.14 -22.69 89.38
N LYS A 6 -8.57 -23.34 88.36
CA LYS A 6 -8.76 -23.13 86.92
C LYS A 6 -9.98 -23.91 86.41
N TYR A 7 -10.35 -23.58 85.16
CA TYR A 7 -11.13 -24.37 84.16
C TYR A 7 -12.66 -24.09 84.18
N ILE A 8 -13.39 -23.89 83.08
CA ILE A 8 -13.27 -24.23 81.63
C ILE A 8 -14.27 -23.34 80.84
N PRO A 9 -14.19 -23.20 79.50
CA PRO A 9 -14.62 -21.99 78.79
C PRO A 9 -16.09 -21.97 78.30
N ILE A 10 -16.54 -20.74 78.05
CA ILE A 10 -17.85 -20.31 77.54
C ILE A 10 -17.95 -20.58 76.04
N ALA A 11 -18.98 -21.34 75.63
CA ALA A 11 -19.44 -21.40 74.26
C ALA A 11 -20.59 -20.39 74.07
N ALA A 12 -20.30 -19.27 73.41
CA ALA A 12 -21.30 -18.32 72.95
C ALA A 12 -21.05 -18.04 71.47
N ILE A 13 -21.92 -18.59 70.62
CA ILE A 13 -21.97 -18.36 69.19
C ILE A 13 -22.60 -16.98 68.97
N LEU A 14 -21.78 -16.01 68.54
CA LEU A 14 -22.23 -14.74 67.98
C LEU A 14 -21.92 -14.78 66.48
N ILE A 15 -22.97 -14.87 65.66
CA ILE A 15 -22.89 -14.77 64.21
C ILE A 15 -22.83 -13.28 63.87
N SER A 16 -21.63 -12.80 63.57
CA SER A 16 -21.38 -11.51 62.93
C SER A 16 -20.98 -11.78 61.47
N PHE A 17 -21.85 -11.41 60.52
CA PHE A 17 -21.48 -11.33 59.11
C PHE A 17 -20.65 -10.06 58.89
N SER A 18 -19.34 -10.22 58.95
CA SER A 18 -18.36 -9.24 58.48
C SER A 18 -17.78 -9.78 57.18
N LEU A 19 -17.93 -9.03 56.09
CA LEU A 19 -17.25 -9.29 54.81
C LEU A 19 -15.73 -9.32 55.04
N ALA A 20 -15.14 -10.50 54.92
CA ALA A 20 -13.70 -10.66 54.71
C ALA A 20 -13.48 -10.95 53.23
N LYS A 21 -12.90 -9.96 52.53
CA LYS A 21 -12.21 -10.16 51.24
C LYS A 21 -10.99 -11.03 51.54
N ASP A 22 -11.07 -12.31 51.20
CA ASP A 22 -9.97 -13.23 51.43
C ASP A 22 -8.77 -12.83 50.56
N GLY A 23 -7.69 -12.42 51.24
CA GLY A 23 -6.42 -12.00 50.67
C GLY A 23 -5.52 -13.20 50.38
N SER A 24 -6.03 -14.18 49.64
CA SER A 24 -5.27 -15.34 49.20
C SER A 24 -5.73 -15.84 47.82
N LEU A 25 -5.72 -14.95 46.83
CA LEU A 25 -5.29 -15.35 45.50
C LEU A 25 -3.90 -14.75 45.36
N LYS A 26 -2.89 -15.59 45.59
CA LYS A 26 -1.54 -15.33 45.10
C LYS A 26 -1.70 -14.96 43.63
N ASP A 27 -1.18 -13.80 43.23
CA ASP A 27 -0.86 -13.52 41.85
C ASP A 27 -0.11 -14.75 41.35
N ALA A 28 -0.79 -15.60 40.58
CA ALA A 28 -0.09 -16.55 39.75
C ALA A 28 0.81 -15.67 38.89
N PRO A 29 2.13 -15.91 38.84
CA PRO A 29 2.93 -15.25 37.83
C PRO A 29 2.22 -15.59 36.52
N VAL A 30 1.72 -14.55 35.83
CA VAL A 30 1.32 -14.68 34.44
C VAL A 30 2.59 -15.11 33.76
N SER A 31 2.77 -16.42 33.60
CA SER A 31 3.76 -16.96 32.70
C SER A 31 3.36 -16.36 31.36
N PRO A 32 4.19 -15.50 30.75
CA PRO A 32 3.95 -15.14 29.37
C PRO A 32 3.79 -16.45 28.61
N ASP A 33 2.71 -16.56 27.82
CA ASP A 33 2.58 -17.68 26.92
C ASP A 33 3.85 -17.70 26.03
N PRO A 34 4.68 -18.77 26.08
CA PRO A 34 5.89 -18.84 25.28
C PRO A 34 5.60 -18.92 23.77
N PHE A 35 4.32 -19.03 23.39
CA PHE A 35 3.82 -19.01 22.01
C PHE A 35 3.11 -17.71 21.63
N ARG A 36 3.03 -16.72 22.53
CA ARG A 36 2.66 -15.36 22.12
C ARG A 36 3.83 -14.81 21.32
N ARG A 37 3.73 -14.94 20.00
CA ARG A 37 4.63 -14.26 19.05
C ARG A 37 4.42 -12.75 19.22
N THR A 38 5.14 -12.13 20.16
CA THR A 38 5.72 -10.81 19.90
C THR A 38 6.85 -11.06 18.91
N ALA A 39 6.51 -11.33 17.66
CA ALA A 39 7.51 -11.48 16.61
C ALA A 39 8.10 -10.08 16.39
N THR A 40 9.29 -9.88 16.94
CA THR A 40 10.19 -8.83 16.48
C THR A 40 10.56 -9.22 15.06
N ALA A 41 10.08 -8.43 14.11
CA ALA A 41 10.26 -8.71 12.70
C ALA A 41 11.77 -8.61 12.41
N LYS A 42 12.33 -9.69 11.88
CA LYS A 42 13.70 -9.81 11.40
C LYS A 42 13.66 -10.30 9.96
N ILE A 43 14.70 -9.96 9.20
CA ILE A 43 14.96 -10.55 7.87
C ILE A 43 14.81 -12.08 7.94
N GLY A 44 13.85 -12.62 7.18
CA GLY A 44 13.56 -14.05 7.09
C GLY A 44 12.54 -14.61 8.10
N ASP A 45 11.88 -13.76 8.90
CA ASP A 45 10.79 -14.20 9.79
C ASP A 45 9.55 -14.67 9.03
N ASN A 46 9.33 -14.09 7.85
CA ASN A 46 8.31 -14.51 6.91
C ASN A 46 8.93 -15.32 5.78
N PRO A 47 8.19 -16.29 5.20
CA PRO A 47 8.64 -16.95 3.99
C PRO A 47 8.91 -15.92 2.90
N PHE A 48 10.10 -15.98 2.30
CA PHE A 48 10.44 -15.09 1.20
C PHE A 48 9.40 -15.21 0.07
N PRO A 49 8.94 -14.08 -0.48
CA PRO A 49 8.04 -14.09 -1.62
C PRO A 49 8.64 -14.86 -2.81
N THR A 50 7.79 -15.52 -3.59
CA THR A 50 8.26 -16.25 -4.77
C THR A 50 8.76 -15.29 -5.84
N ASN A 51 9.67 -15.77 -6.71
CA ASN A 51 10.14 -14.95 -7.83
C ASN A 51 8.93 -14.52 -8.69
N PRO A 52 8.68 -13.20 -8.85
CA PRO A 52 7.47 -12.70 -9.52
C PRO A 52 7.40 -13.13 -10.98
N MET A 53 8.54 -13.47 -11.60
CA MET A 53 8.59 -13.97 -12.98
C MET A 53 7.87 -15.30 -13.15
N SER A 54 7.86 -16.14 -12.11
CA SER A 54 7.17 -17.44 -12.10
C SER A 54 5.66 -17.31 -11.91
N ASP A 55 5.19 -16.12 -11.53
CA ASP A 55 3.79 -15.80 -11.26
C ASP A 55 3.17 -14.99 -12.41
N ARG A 56 3.92 -14.70 -13.48
CA ARG A 56 3.41 -13.96 -14.63
C ARG A 56 2.55 -14.85 -15.54
N ALA A 57 1.48 -14.26 -16.07
CA ALA A 57 0.57 -14.88 -17.03
C ALA A 57 0.06 -13.85 -18.03
N LYS A 58 -0.44 -14.33 -19.17
CA LYS A 58 -1.04 -13.52 -20.24
C LYS A 58 -2.54 -13.78 -20.33
N GLY A 59 -3.28 -12.74 -20.65
CA GLY A 59 -4.72 -12.81 -20.93
C GLY A 59 -5.03 -12.30 -22.32
N PHE A 60 -6.16 -12.68 -22.89
CA PHE A 60 -6.57 -12.32 -24.24
C PHE A 60 -8.00 -11.78 -24.26
N ILE A 61 -8.13 -10.55 -24.75
CA ILE A 61 -9.40 -9.88 -25.00
C ILE A 61 -9.69 -10.03 -26.48
N ASP A 62 -10.56 -10.98 -26.84
CA ASP A 62 -10.71 -11.41 -28.23
C ASP A 62 -12.16 -11.56 -28.73
N GLN A 63 -13.17 -10.97 -28.06
CA GLN A 63 -14.57 -11.09 -28.51
C GLN A 63 -15.01 -9.94 -29.43
N GLY A 64 -14.66 -8.69 -29.11
CA GLY A 64 -15.05 -7.49 -29.87
C GLY A 64 -14.18 -7.14 -31.08
N ARG A 65 -14.28 -5.91 -31.59
CA ARG A 65 -13.37 -5.34 -32.61
C ARG A 65 -12.00 -4.99 -32.03
N VAL A 66 -11.94 -4.67 -30.73
CA VAL A 66 -10.68 -4.52 -30.02
C VAL A 66 -10.12 -5.90 -29.69
N LYS A 67 -8.89 -6.17 -30.11
CA LYS A 67 -8.14 -7.37 -29.76
C LYS A 67 -6.84 -6.98 -29.05
N SER A 68 -6.68 -7.40 -27.80
CA SER A 68 -5.42 -7.17 -27.08
C SER A 68 -5.08 -8.33 -26.16
N ALA A 69 -3.79 -8.62 -26.03
CA ALA A 69 -3.26 -9.34 -24.90
C ALA A 69 -3.09 -8.39 -23.73
N ILE A 70 -3.28 -8.91 -22.53
CA ILE A 70 -3.08 -8.23 -21.25
C ILE A 70 -2.13 -9.03 -20.37
N SER A 71 -1.52 -8.38 -19.38
CA SER A 71 -0.58 -9.04 -18.48
C SER A 71 -0.80 -8.66 -17.02
N ASN A 72 -0.43 -9.55 -16.10
CA ASN A 72 -0.54 -9.31 -14.66
C ASN A 72 0.70 -8.64 -14.06
N TYR A 73 1.31 -7.69 -14.76
CA TYR A 73 2.42 -6.89 -14.25
C TYR A 73 2.28 -5.41 -14.65
N GLY A 74 1.02 -4.93 -14.66
CA GLY A 74 0.66 -3.53 -14.89
C GLY A 74 0.62 -3.06 -16.34
N ALA A 75 1.24 -3.80 -17.27
CA ALA A 75 1.18 -3.48 -18.69
C ALA A 75 -0.13 -4.02 -19.30
N VAL A 76 -1.11 -3.13 -19.43
CA VAL A 76 -2.45 -3.44 -19.95
C VAL A 76 -2.41 -3.74 -21.45
N ILE A 77 -1.57 -3.01 -22.19
CA ILE A 77 -1.23 -3.32 -23.59
C ILE A 77 0.29 -3.25 -23.67
N ASN A 78 0.93 -4.26 -24.28
CA ASN A 78 2.37 -4.25 -24.54
C ASN A 78 2.65 -4.83 -25.92
N TRP A 79 3.55 -4.20 -26.68
CA TRP A 79 4.05 -4.68 -27.96
C TRP A 79 4.70 -6.07 -27.86
N ASP A 80 5.35 -6.39 -26.73
CA ASP A 80 6.02 -7.69 -26.53
C ASP A 80 5.03 -8.86 -26.42
N VAL A 81 3.74 -8.57 -26.25
CA VAL A 81 2.67 -9.57 -26.16
C VAL A 81 1.60 -9.28 -27.20
N HIS A 82 1.44 -10.19 -28.16
CA HIS A 82 0.47 -10.03 -29.23
C HIS A 82 -0.87 -10.74 -28.93
N PRO A 83 -2.00 -10.17 -29.36
CA PRO A 83 -2.13 -8.93 -30.15
C PRO A 83 -1.95 -7.67 -29.29
N ALA A 84 -1.30 -6.61 -29.81
CA ALA A 84 -1.01 -5.39 -29.04
C ALA A 84 -1.96 -4.25 -29.42
N GLY A 85 -3.18 -4.26 -28.86
CA GLY A 85 -4.16 -3.20 -29.06
C GLY A 85 -4.62 -3.02 -30.52
N ILE A 86 -5.04 -4.10 -31.17
CA ILE A 86 -5.64 -4.07 -32.51
C ILE A 86 -7.06 -3.52 -32.41
N TRP A 87 -7.45 -2.65 -33.35
CA TRP A 87 -8.79 -2.09 -33.47
C TRP A 87 -9.29 -2.18 -34.91
N GLY A 88 -10.11 -3.19 -35.20
CA GLY A 88 -10.59 -3.45 -36.57
C GLY A 88 -9.43 -3.72 -37.53
N GLU A 89 -9.27 -2.88 -38.55
CA GLU A 89 -8.17 -2.95 -39.53
C GLU A 89 -6.92 -2.15 -39.10
N TYR A 90 -6.99 -1.46 -37.96
CA TYR A 90 -5.91 -0.63 -37.43
C TYR A 90 -5.16 -1.39 -36.33
N SER A 91 -3.86 -1.16 -36.24
CA SER A 91 -2.97 -1.82 -35.27
C SER A 91 -2.02 -0.81 -34.63
N TYR A 92 -1.38 -1.24 -33.53
CA TYR A 92 -0.22 -0.64 -32.87
C TYR A 92 -0.49 0.46 -31.82
N LEU A 93 -0.99 0.04 -30.66
CA LEU A 93 -0.70 0.71 -29.37
C LEU A 93 0.52 0.01 -28.74
N PRO A 94 1.72 0.61 -28.78
CA PRO A 94 2.94 -0.08 -28.34
C PRO A 94 2.98 -0.34 -26.82
N ALA A 95 2.41 0.55 -26.00
CA ALA A 95 2.30 0.33 -24.57
C ALA A 95 1.13 1.14 -24.00
N VAL A 96 0.37 0.53 -23.10
CA VAL A 96 -0.54 1.21 -22.17
C VAL A 96 -0.20 0.75 -20.76
N SER A 97 0.32 1.67 -19.96
CA SER A 97 0.79 1.41 -18.60
C SER A 97 -0.15 1.95 -17.56
N PHE A 98 -0.13 1.32 -16.39
CA PHE A 98 -0.71 1.86 -15.17
C PHE A 98 0.37 2.58 -14.35
N ILE A 99 0.13 3.85 -14.01
CA ILE A 99 1.02 4.65 -13.17
C ILE A 99 0.29 5.06 -11.90
N GLY A 100 0.91 4.81 -10.75
CA GLY A 100 0.53 5.39 -9.46
C GLY A 100 1.66 6.25 -8.93
N ALA A 101 1.39 7.52 -8.61
CA ALA A 101 2.40 8.44 -8.09
C ALA A 101 1.93 9.11 -6.80
N VAL A 102 2.84 9.25 -5.82
CA VAL A 102 2.60 9.92 -4.54
C VAL A 102 3.71 10.93 -4.25
N PRO A 103 3.40 12.10 -3.67
CA PRO A 103 4.41 13.07 -3.28
C PRO A 103 5.24 12.54 -2.10
N GLY A 104 6.53 12.87 -2.04
CA GLY A 104 7.40 12.51 -0.91
C GLY A 104 7.30 13.45 0.27
N HIS A 105 6.89 14.69 0.01
CA HIS A 105 6.82 15.73 1.01
C HIS A 105 5.70 16.75 0.73
N LYS A 106 5.39 17.57 1.73
CA LYS A 106 4.60 18.79 1.59
C LYS A 106 5.46 20.00 1.92
N ASN A 107 5.43 21.03 1.07
CA ASN A 107 6.21 22.25 1.30
C ASN A 107 5.61 23.07 2.44
N THR A 108 6.46 23.64 3.30
CA THR A 108 6.02 24.48 4.43
C THR A 108 5.26 25.74 4.01
N ALA A 109 5.43 26.20 2.77
CA ALA A 109 4.71 27.34 2.19
C ALA A 109 3.20 27.12 2.05
N HIS A 110 2.70 25.89 2.21
CA HIS A 110 1.27 25.61 2.28
C HIS A 110 0.64 25.96 3.64
N PHE A 111 1.46 26.27 4.64
CA PHE A 111 1.02 26.66 5.98
C PHE A 111 1.27 28.15 6.23
N THR A 112 0.69 28.65 7.32
CA THR A 112 0.85 30.04 7.74
C THR A 112 1.80 30.10 8.92
N TRP A 113 2.87 30.85 8.76
CA TRP A 113 3.95 30.99 9.74
C TRP A 113 4.05 32.43 10.24
N GLU A 114 4.21 32.57 11.55
CA GLU A 114 4.42 33.85 12.23
C GLU A 114 5.87 33.92 12.73
N VAL A 115 6.52 35.08 12.57
CA VAL A 115 7.87 35.31 13.10
C VAL A 115 7.78 35.47 14.61
N VAL A 116 8.55 34.66 15.34
CA VAL A 116 8.71 34.79 16.79
C VAL A 116 9.90 35.70 17.09
N GLU A 117 11.05 35.38 16.51
CA GLU A 117 12.31 36.08 16.74
C GLU A 117 13.24 35.97 15.53
N THR A 118 14.04 37.00 15.27
CA THR A 118 15.15 36.96 14.32
C THR A 118 16.44 37.24 15.08
N VAL A 119 17.35 36.27 15.08
CA VAL A 119 18.67 36.41 15.73
C VAL A 119 19.64 37.03 14.73
N VAL A 120 20.29 38.11 15.14
CA VAL A 120 21.23 38.88 14.30
C VAL A 120 22.65 38.81 14.86
N ASP A 121 23.66 39.01 14.01
CA ASP A 121 25.05 39.14 14.40
C ASP A 121 25.39 40.54 14.97
N GLU A 122 26.66 40.75 15.33
CA GLU A 122 27.16 42.05 15.86
C GLU A 122 27.04 43.20 14.84
N GLU A 123 26.92 42.89 13.55
CA GLU A 123 26.81 43.83 12.44
C GLU A 123 25.34 44.08 12.03
N GLY A 124 24.40 43.35 12.62
CA GLY A 124 22.96 43.45 12.40
C GLY A 124 22.43 42.59 11.24
N PHE A 125 23.23 41.67 10.70
CA PHE A 125 22.75 40.71 9.70
C PHE A 125 22.01 39.54 10.35
N PRO A 126 20.88 39.09 9.76
CA PRO A 126 20.13 37.96 10.31
C PRO A 126 20.93 36.66 10.14
N LEU A 127 21.17 35.97 11.25
CA LEU A 127 21.79 34.65 11.30
C LEU A 127 20.75 33.56 11.05
N TYR A 128 19.65 33.59 11.82
CA TYR A 128 18.51 32.71 11.65
C TYR A 128 17.24 33.35 12.23
N SER A 129 16.09 32.90 11.74
CA SER A 129 14.77 33.33 12.22
C SER A 129 13.98 32.14 12.73
N ILE A 130 13.25 32.36 13.83
CA ILE A 130 12.37 31.40 14.47
C ILE A 130 10.94 31.73 14.08
N TRP A 131 10.23 30.72 13.60
CA TRP A 131 8.87 30.81 13.10
C TRP A 131 7.99 29.81 13.81
N GLU A 132 6.73 30.17 14.05
CA GLU A 132 5.74 29.26 14.61
C GLU A 132 4.50 29.14 13.73
N SER A 133 3.85 27.98 13.77
CA SER A 133 2.63 27.72 13.01
C SER A 133 1.72 26.74 13.74
N SER A 134 0.46 27.14 13.93
CA SER A 134 -0.60 26.30 14.49
C SER A 134 -1.28 25.43 13.44
N ASN A 135 -1.52 25.94 12.23
CA ASN A 135 -2.15 25.14 11.17
C ASN A 135 -1.23 24.03 10.64
N ALA A 136 0.09 24.24 10.65
CA ALA A 136 1.06 23.18 10.39
C ALA A 136 0.96 22.05 11.43
N TYR A 137 0.76 22.40 12.71
CA TYR A 137 0.60 21.42 13.79
C TYR A 137 -0.69 20.62 13.63
N ASP A 138 -1.81 21.29 13.35
CA ASP A 138 -3.11 20.64 13.19
C ASP A 138 -3.16 19.69 11.99
N ASP A 139 -2.43 20.00 10.92
CA ASP A 139 -2.27 19.13 9.75
C ASP A 139 -1.30 17.97 10.02
N TRP A 140 -0.32 18.14 10.91
CA TRP A 140 0.59 17.07 11.33
C TRP A 140 -0.09 16.07 12.27
N TYR A 141 -0.88 16.58 13.22
CA TYR A 141 -1.56 15.81 14.27
C TYR A 141 -3.10 15.93 14.12
N PRO A 142 -3.70 15.25 13.12
CA PRO A 142 -5.14 15.28 12.93
C PRO A 142 -5.89 14.62 14.09
N VAL A 143 -7.13 15.07 14.33
CA VAL A 143 -7.98 14.55 15.44
C VAL A 143 -8.38 13.08 15.24
N SER A 144 -8.32 12.59 14.00
CA SER A 144 -8.85 11.29 13.57
C SER A 144 -7.86 10.13 13.63
N GLY A 145 -6.61 10.32 14.06
CA GLY A 145 -5.66 9.21 14.08
C GLY A 145 -4.20 9.57 14.29
N ASP A 146 -3.34 8.83 13.59
CA ASP A 146 -1.88 8.91 13.63
C ASP A 146 -1.33 10.17 12.93
N THR A 147 -0.01 10.40 13.02
CA THR A 147 0.62 11.57 12.41
C THR A 147 0.63 11.51 10.88
N THR A 148 0.40 12.65 10.22
CA THR A 148 0.45 12.75 8.75
C THR A 148 1.87 12.80 8.20
N TYR A 149 2.83 13.26 9.00
CA TYR A 149 4.25 13.36 8.63
C TYR A 149 5.12 12.61 9.63
N LYS A 150 6.35 12.28 9.22
CA LYS A 150 7.34 11.57 10.05
C LYS A 150 8.61 12.39 10.31
N GLY A 151 8.87 13.44 9.53
CA GLY A 151 10.08 14.25 9.72
C GLY A 151 10.08 15.59 8.98
N VAL A 152 11.03 16.45 9.32
CA VAL A 152 11.26 17.74 8.67
C VAL A 152 12.63 17.72 7.99
N PHE A 153 12.70 18.24 6.78
CA PHE A 153 13.95 18.37 6.03
C PHE A 153 14.10 19.77 5.45
N PHE A 154 15.36 20.14 5.23
CA PHE A 154 15.77 21.47 4.82
C PHE A 154 16.51 21.41 3.49
N GLU A 155 16.77 22.58 2.90
CA GLU A 155 17.47 22.71 1.62
C GLU A 155 16.82 21.94 0.45
N LEU A 156 15.49 21.79 0.50
CA LEU A 156 14.69 21.20 -0.57
C LEU A 156 15.09 21.73 -1.97
N ALA A 157 15.52 20.80 -2.84
CA ALA A 157 15.82 21.05 -4.24
C ALA A 157 15.66 19.75 -5.05
N ASN A 158 15.02 19.83 -6.22
CA ASN A 158 14.82 18.68 -7.12
C ASN A 158 14.20 17.44 -6.44
N ASP A 159 13.21 17.66 -5.55
CA ASP A 159 12.54 16.60 -4.78
C ASP A 159 13.47 15.80 -3.83
N ASP A 160 14.61 16.39 -3.49
CA ASP A 160 15.57 15.91 -2.50
C ASP A 160 15.83 17.01 -1.45
N GLY A 161 16.44 16.66 -0.32
CA GLY A 161 16.91 17.63 0.66
C GLY A 161 17.60 17.00 1.87
N LEU A 162 18.04 17.84 2.79
CA LEU A 162 18.80 17.43 3.96
C LEU A 162 17.85 17.05 5.11
N TYR A 163 17.61 15.74 5.25
CA TYR A 163 16.99 15.16 6.42
C TYR A 163 18.04 14.85 7.50
N ASN A 164 17.80 15.29 8.73
CA ASN A 164 18.61 14.93 9.88
C ASN A 164 17.73 14.89 11.13
N PRO A 165 17.53 13.72 11.76
CA PRO A 165 16.67 13.60 12.95
C PRO A 165 17.20 14.40 14.15
N ASN A 166 18.52 14.63 14.25
CA ASN A 166 19.14 15.42 15.32
C ASN A 166 18.85 16.94 15.24
N ASN A 167 18.05 17.36 14.26
CA ASN A 167 17.57 18.73 14.16
C ASN A 167 16.31 18.99 15.00
N GLU A 168 15.63 17.95 15.46
CA GLU A 168 14.58 18.09 16.46
C GLU A 168 15.20 18.45 17.81
N VAL A 169 14.66 19.48 18.46
CA VAL A 169 15.06 19.92 19.80
C VAL A 169 13.87 19.89 20.76
N TYR A 170 14.14 19.86 22.07
CA TYR A 170 13.10 19.69 23.10
C TYR A 170 12.43 20.98 23.58
N SER A 171 12.94 22.14 23.18
CA SER A 171 12.38 23.45 23.55
C SER A 171 12.82 24.53 22.57
N VAL A 172 12.08 25.65 22.55
CA VAL A 172 12.44 26.83 21.73
C VAL A 172 13.81 27.38 22.12
N ASP A 173 14.14 27.40 23.42
CA ASP A 173 15.44 27.89 23.93
C ASP A 173 16.64 27.04 23.47
N ALA A 174 16.40 25.79 23.04
CA ALA A 174 17.44 24.91 22.51
C ALA A 174 17.74 25.16 21.03
N ILE A 175 16.95 26.02 20.35
CA ILE A 175 17.23 26.47 18.99
C ILE A 175 18.40 27.45 19.04
N ASN A 176 19.58 26.99 18.64
CA ASN A 176 20.82 27.79 18.64
C ASN A 176 21.41 28.03 17.25
N SER A 177 20.79 27.48 16.20
CA SER A 177 21.20 27.59 14.81
C SER A 177 20.00 27.53 13.87
N ASP A 178 20.25 27.73 12.57
CA ASP A 178 19.30 27.38 11.52
C ASP A 178 19.06 25.86 11.46
N LYS A 179 17.99 25.47 10.77
CA LYS A 179 17.61 24.09 10.49
C LYS A 179 17.28 23.26 11.73
N LYS A 180 16.69 23.88 12.75
CA LYS A 180 16.16 23.21 13.93
C LYS A 180 14.65 23.30 13.95
N TYR A 181 14.00 22.35 14.61
CA TYR A 181 12.55 22.37 14.78
C TYR A 181 12.15 21.78 16.13
N TYR A 182 10.97 22.19 16.60
CA TYR A 182 10.41 21.80 17.89
C TYR A 182 8.88 21.71 17.79
N PHE A 183 8.31 20.67 18.39
CA PHE A 183 6.87 20.50 18.53
C PHE A 183 6.41 20.97 19.91
N ASN A 184 5.71 22.11 19.95
CA ASN A 184 5.04 22.58 21.17
C ASN A 184 3.64 21.96 21.23
N HIS A 185 3.53 20.82 21.93
CA HIS A 185 2.25 20.12 22.11
C HIS A 185 1.28 20.84 23.05
N GLU A 186 1.77 21.71 23.96
CA GLU A 186 0.91 22.45 24.90
C GLU A 186 0.11 23.53 24.17
N ASP A 187 0.78 24.29 23.31
CA ASP A 187 0.16 25.36 22.51
C ASP A 187 -0.31 24.91 21.12
N ARG A 188 -0.07 23.63 20.77
CA ARG A 188 -0.35 23.06 19.44
C ARG A 188 0.29 23.86 18.31
N LYS A 189 1.61 24.04 18.38
CA LYS A 189 2.39 24.77 17.36
C LYS A 189 3.63 23.99 16.96
N ILE A 190 3.99 24.08 15.68
CA ILE A 190 5.31 23.69 15.19
C ILE A 190 6.17 24.94 15.16
N VAL A 191 7.37 24.85 15.73
CA VAL A 191 8.38 25.90 15.68
C VAL A 191 9.53 25.44 14.80
N LEU A 192 9.99 26.27 13.87
CA LEU A 192 11.14 25.96 13.01
C LEU A 192 12.11 27.14 12.93
N SER A 193 13.37 26.84 12.67
CA SER A 193 14.40 27.85 12.39
C SER A 193 14.89 27.78 10.95
N THR A 194 14.88 28.94 10.29
CA THR A 194 15.38 29.10 8.92
C THR A 194 16.63 29.96 8.89
N PHE A 195 17.48 29.76 7.88
CA PHE A 195 18.67 30.57 7.67
C PHE A 195 18.30 32.03 7.35
N GLY A 196 18.94 32.98 8.03
CA GLY A 196 18.69 34.41 7.87
C GLY A 196 17.23 34.80 8.13
N ASP A 197 16.64 35.52 7.18
CA ASP A 197 15.23 35.97 7.17
C ASP A 197 14.36 35.14 6.21
N SER A 198 14.80 33.92 5.90
CA SER A 198 14.13 33.07 4.92
C SER A 198 12.73 32.66 5.40
N ASP A 199 11.72 33.16 4.70
CA ASP A 199 10.31 33.07 5.08
C ASP A 199 9.69 31.71 4.70
N PRO A 200 9.33 30.85 5.66
CA PRO A 200 8.73 29.53 5.42
C PRO A 200 7.33 29.60 4.80
N ASN A 201 6.69 30.78 4.73
CA ASN A 201 5.47 30.96 3.93
C ASN A 201 5.76 30.94 2.41
N LYS A 202 7.03 30.90 2.00
CA LYS A 202 7.45 30.89 0.59
C LYS A 202 8.28 29.65 0.30
N THR A 203 8.11 29.11 -0.91
CA THR A 203 8.87 27.95 -1.39
C THR A 203 10.38 28.20 -1.43
N THR A 204 10.80 29.47 -1.43
CA THR A 204 12.21 29.88 -1.33
C THR A 204 12.88 29.49 -0.02
N ALA A 205 12.11 29.23 1.05
CA ALA A 205 12.65 28.72 2.30
C ALA A 205 13.15 27.28 2.22
N ARG A 206 12.70 26.52 1.22
CA ARG A 206 13.17 25.16 0.95
C ARG A 206 13.06 24.23 2.16
N VAL A 207 11.99 24.36 2.93
CA VAL A 207 11.66 23.46 4.05
C VAL A 207 10.42 22.66 3.69
N GLY A 208 10.44 21.36 3.98
CA GLY A 208 9.29 20.48 3.77
C GLY A 208 9.05 19.53 4.94
N PHE A 209 7.82 19.04 5.02
CA PHE A 209 7.42 17.96 5.91
C PHE A 209 7.35 16.67 5.12
N ILE A 210 8.02 15.64 5.61
CA ILE A 210 8.20 14.37 4.92
C ILE A 210 7.04 13.44 5.27
N TYR A 211 6.43 12.87 4.23
CA TYR A 211 5.42 11.84 4.43
C TYR A 211 6.05 10.52 4.91
N PRO A 212 5.35 9.72 5.73
CA PRO A 212 5.89 8.48 6.29
C PRO A 212 6.42 7.49 5.24
N TRP A 213 5.78 7.41 4.06
CA TRP A 213 6.20 6.50 2.99
C TRP A 213 7.50 6.90 2.30
N ALA A 214 7.96 8.15 2.44
CA ALA A 214 9.16 8.68 1.79
C ALA A 214 10.43 8.60 2.66
N LEU A 215 10.30 8.19 3.93
CA LEU A 215 11.43 7.85 4.79
C LEU A 215 11.58 6.34 4.89
N ARG A 216 12.77 5.83 4.61
CA ARG A 216 13.10 4.41 4.74
C ARG A 216 14.52 4.22 5.24
N PRO A 217 14.83 3.07 5.84
CA PRO A 217 16.22 2.67 6.08
C PRO A 217 17.08 2.85 4.83
N ALA A 218 18.32 3.32 5.01
CA ALA A 218 19.25 3.62 3.94
C ALA A 218 19.71 2.32 3.25
N LEU A 219 19.86 2.36 1.93
CA LEU A 219 20.45 1.25 1.16
C LEU A 219 21.93 1.07 1.56
N ILE A 220 22.31 -0.17 1.90
CA ILE A 220 23.70 -0.58 2.07
C ILE A 220 24.24 -1.17 0.77
N SER A 221 23.55 -2.16 0.21
CA SER A 221 23.97 -2.87 -1.01
C SER A 221 22.82 -3.53 -1.76
N ARG A 222 22.97 -3.65 -3.08
CA ARG A 222 22.07 -4.45 -3.94
C ARG A 222 22.53 -5.90 -3.95
N GLU A 223 21.70 -6.80 -3.43
CA GLU A 223 21.92 -8.25 -3.51
C GLU A 223 21.27 -8.85 -4.76
N SER A 224 21.55 -10.14 -5.02
CA SER A 224 21.03 -10.84 -6.21
C SER A 224 19.51 -10.95 -6.28
N GLN A 225 18.83 -10.88 -5.13
CA GLN A 225 17.38 -11.08 -5.03
C GLN A 225 16.63 -9.91 -4.37
N PHE A 226 17.28 -9.12 -3.53
CA PHE A 226 16.66 -8.04 -2.77
C PHE A 226 17.67 -6.92 -2.48
N ASP A 227 17.20 -5.82 -1.91
CA ASP A 227 18.05 -4.73 -1.42
C ASP A 227 18.29 -4.86 0.08
N PHE A 228 19.54 -4.68 0.51
CA PHE A 228 19.93 -4.77 1.91
C PHE A 228 20.00 -3.37 2.53
N TYR A 229 19.25 -3.18 3.62
CA TYR A 229 19.07 -1.88 4.25
C TYR A 229 19.71 -1.79 5.64
N ALA A 230 19.96 -0.56 6.10
CA ALA A 230 20.61 -0.25 7.37
C ALA A 230 19.62 -0.21 8.56
N TYR A 231 19.34 -1.39 9.12
CA TYR A 231 18.42 -1.57 10.26
C TYR A 231 19.05 -1.34 11.64
N GLY A 232 19.88 -0.30 11.80
CA GLY A 232 20.40 0.10 13.10
C GLY A 232 21.30 -0.93 13.82
N GLU A 233 21.41 -0.78 15.15
CA GLU A 233 22.21 -1.65 16.01
C GLU A 233 21.41 -2.86 16.52
N ASP A 234 20.09 -2.70 16.68
CA ASP A 234 19.22 -3.76 17.18
C ASP A 234 18.86 -4.81 16.09
N LEU A 235 19.11 -4.48 14.82
CA LEU A 235 18.81 -5.29 13.63
C LEU A 235 17.31 -5.58 13.49
N GLU A 236 16.45 -4.72 14.05
CA GLU A 236 15.01 -4.76 13.89
C GLU A 236 14.57 -3.71 12.87
N GLU A 237 13.73 -4.09 11.91
CA GLU A 237 13.27 -3.13 10.92
C GLU A 237 12.23 -2.11 11.46
N TRP A 238 12.29 -0.90 10.91
CA TRP A 238 11.37 0.21 11.16
C TRP A 238 11.36 0.69 12.62
N THR A 239 12.51 0.63 13.29
CA THR A 239 12.74 1.16 14.64
C THR A 239 13.31 2.58 14.61
N ASP A 240 13.49 3.18 15.78
CA ASP A 240 14.00 4.55 15.91
C ASP A 240 15.53 4.65 15.73
N ASP A 241 16.27 3.54 15.84
CA ASP A 241 17.72 3.48 15.63
C ASP A 241 18.14 3.18 14.19
N ASP A 242 17.17 2.91 13.31
CA ASP A 242 17.38 2.78 11.87
C ASP A 242 17.98 4.05 11.25
N ASP A 243 18.90 3.86 10.31
CA ASP A 243 19.47 4.97 9.54
C ASP A 243 18.51 5.36 8.41
N TYR A 244 17.55 6.25 8.71
CA TYR A 244 16.57 6.69 7.72
C TYR A 244 17.14 7.69 6.71
N ALA A 245 16.92 7.38 5.44
CA ALA A 245 17.13 8.28 4.31
C ALA A 245 15.79 8.73 3.71
N TYR A 246 15.79 9.92 3.12
CA TYR A 246 14.66 10.44 2.34
C TYR A 246 14.78 9.97 0.89
N TYR A 247 13.70 9.42 0.34
CA TYR A 247 13.66 8.81 -1.00
C TYR A 247 12.89 9.63 -2.04
N GLY A 248 12.33 10.78 -1.67
CA GLY A 248 11.58 11.63 -2.59
C GLY A 248 10.14 11.19 -2.81
N ALA A 249 9.51 11.75 -3.85
CA ALA A 249 8.27 11.26 -4.41
C ALA A 249 8.48 9.90 -5.09
N ASN A 250 7.42 9.11 -5.11
CA ASN A 250 7.46 7.78 -5.70
C ASN A 250 6.44 7.67 -6.83
N ALA A 251 6.85 7.05 -7.93
CA ALA A 251 5.99 6.73 -9.05
C ALA A 251 6.26 5.28 -9.47
N ALA A 252 5.23 4.45 -9.49
CA ALA A 252 5.30 3.07 -9.93
C ALA A 252 4.66 2.94 -11.31
N GLU A 253 5.42 2.46 -12.30
CA GLU A 253 5.00 2.25 -13.69
C GLU A 253 5.31 0.82 -14.19
N SER A 254 4.59 0.39 -15.23
CA SER A 254 4.72 -0.95 -15.82
C SER A 254 5.52 -1.04 -17.11
N HIS A 255 5.96 0.09 -17.66
CA HIS A 255 6.69 0.13 -18.94
C HIS A 255 8.00 0.87 -18.81
N PHE A 256 9.09 0.12 -18.88
CA PHE A 256 10.44 0.63 -19.01
C PHE A 256 10.96 0.23 -20.39
N ILE A 257 11.81 1.09 -20.98
CA ILE A 257 12.37 0.87 -22.32
C ILE A 257 13.39 -0.29 -22.33
N ASP A 258 13.84 -0.72 -21.15
CA ASP A 258 14.81 -1.80 -20.96
C ASP A 258 14.12 -3.12 -20.59
N THR A 259 14.88 -4.22 -20.57
CA THR A 259 14.48 -5.61 -20.29
C THR A 259 13.19 -5.84 -19.47
N GLU A 260 12.34 -6.79 -19.90
CA GLU A 260 11.02 -7.14 -19.32
C GLU A 260 10.94 -7.37 -17.79
N TYR A 261 12.08 -7.56 -17.11
CA TYR A 261 12.11 -7.75 -15.65
C TYR A 261 12.28 -6.44 -14.86
N LYS A 262 12.57 -5.30 -15.52
CA LYS A 262 12.65 -3.98 -14.89
C LYS A 262 11.30 -3.29 -15.00
N THR A 263 10.46 -3.46 -13.99
CA THR A 263 9.13 -2.84 -13.88
C THR A 263 8.82 -2.63 -12.40
N ASP A 264 8.05 -1.60 -12.05
CA ASP A 264 7.65 -1.41 -10.67
C ASP A 264 6.52 -2.37 -10.30
N TRP A 265 5.60 -2.55 -11.24
CA TRP A 265 4.49 -3.48 -11.12
C TRP A 265 4.92 -4.89 -11.50
N HIS A 266 4.74 -5.82 -10.57
CA HIS A 266 5.02 -7.24 -10.76
C HIS A 266 3.79 -8.09 -10.40
N ALA A 267 3.71 -9.30 -10.96
CA ALA A 267 2.66 -10.25 -10.59
C ALA A 267 2.64 -10.49 -9.08
N SER A 268 1.44 -10.50 -8.51
CA SER A 268 1.29 -10.72 -7.08
C SER A 268 1.82 -12.10 -6.66
N THR A 269 2.27 -12.21 -5.42
CA THR A 269 2.86 -13.46 -4.93
C THR A 269 1.85 -14.59 -4.93
N MET A 270 2.24 -15.74 -5.48
CA MET A 270 1.36 -16.90 -5.69
C MET A 270 0.16 -16.60 -6.62
N ALA A 271 0.27 -15.62 -7.53
CA ALA A 271 -0.77 -15.37 -8.53
C ALA A 271 -1.12 -16.64 -9.34
N ARG A 272 -0.15 -17.54 -9.55
CA ARG A 272 -0.32 -18.84 -10.23
C ARG A 272 -1.23 -19.87 -9.54
N THR A 273 -1.65 -19.60 -8.30
CA THR A 273 -2.64 -20.39 -7.57
C THR A 273 -3.87 -19.58 -7.19
N ASN A 274 -3.76 -18.25 -7.12
CA ASN A 274 -4.81 -17.37 -6.61
C ASN A 274 -5.60 -16.64 -7.69
N SER A 275 -4.95 -16.31 -8.82
CA SER A 275 -5.54 -15.52 -9.92
C SER A 275 -5.70 -16.30 -11.22
N HIS A 276 -4.88 -17.34 -11.40
CA HIS A 276 -4.92 -18.23 -12.55
C HIS A 276 -4.34 -19.58 -12.16
N GLN A 277 -4.36 -20.52 -13.10
CA GLN A 277 -3.77 -21.85 -12.98
C GLN A 277 -2.62 -22.04 -13.99
N THR A 278 -1.80 -23.08 -13.80
CA THR A 278 -0.63 -23.38 -14.65
C THR A 278 -0.68 -24.74 -15.35
N GLU A 279 -1.79 -25.45 -15.25
CA GLU A 279 -2.06 -26.73 -15.94
C GLU A 279 -2.27 -26.53 -17.45
N TYR A 280 -3.01 -25.47 -17.84
CA TYR A 280 -3.25 -25.08 -19.23
C TYR A 280 -2.43 -23.84 -19.59
N ASN A 281 -1.76 -23.90 -20.73
CA ASN A 281 -0.99 -22.78 -21.30
C ASN A 281 -1.77 -22.05 -22.41
N ALA A 282 -1.16 -20.99 -22.96
CA ALA A 282 -1.74 -20.17 -24.01
C ALA A 282 -2.08 -20.97 -25.27
N SER A 283 -1.21 -21.89 -25.69
CA SER A 283 -1.46 -22.74 -26.85
C SER A 283 -2.64 -23.68 -26.64
N ASP A 284 -2.81 -24.25 -25.44
CA ASP A 284 -3.91 -25.17 -25.12
C ASP A 284 -5.29 -24.51 -25.22
N VAL A 285 -5.40 -23.25 -24.81
CA VAL A 285 -6.67 -22.51 -24.75
C VAL A 285 -6.91 -21.69 -26.03
N PHE A 286 -5.88 -21.01 -26.52
CA PHE A 286 -5.96 -20.01 -27.59
C PHE A 286 -5.12 -20.37 -28.82
N GLY A 287 -4.55 -21.57 -28.93
CA GLY A 287 -3.74 -21.99 -30.09
C GLY A 287 -4.51 -22.08 -31.42
N SER A 288 -5.85 -21.99 -31.39
CA SER A 288 -6.68 -21.84 -32.60
C SER A 288 -6.75 -20.40 -33.12
N THR A 289 -6.33 -19.43 -32.31
CA THR A 289 -6.29 -18.02 -32.69
C THR A 289 -5.03 -17.70 -33.49
N PRO A 290 -5.03 -16.65 -34.33
CA PRO A 290 -3.84 -16.25 -35.10
C PRO A 290 -2.78 -15.55 -34.23
N TRP A 291 -3.05 -15.31 -32.95
CA TRP A 291 -2.20 -14.49 -32.08
C TRP A 291 -1.23 -15.31 -31.23
N VAL A 292 -1.60 -16.56 -30.94
CA VAL A 292 -0.83 -17.45 -30.09
C VAL A 292 -0.10 -18.45 -30.98
N SER A 293 1.21 -18.58 -30.80
CA SER A 293 1.96 -19.61 -31.50
C SER A 293 1.66 -20.98 -30.90
N GLY A 294 1.68 -22.04 -31.72
CA GLY A 294 1.38 -23.39 -31.25
C GLY A 294 2.35 -23.95 -30.19
N ASP A 295 3.47 -23.26 -29.96
CA ASP A 295 4.49 -23.56 -28.96
C ASP A 295 4.52 -22.57 -27.78
N ASP A 296 3.54 -21.66 -27.65
CA ASP A 296 3.45 -20.75 -26.51
C ASP A 296 3.07 -21.50 -25.22
N THR A 297 4.06 -21.68 -24.33
CA THR A 297 3.91 -22.37 -23.05
C THR A 297 3.54 -21.45 -21.89
N TYR A 298 3.25 -20.17 -22.15
CA TYR A 298 2.97 -19.20 -21.09
C TYR A 298 1.65 -19.51 -20.37
N PRO A 299 1.56 -19.36 -19.04
CA PRO A 299 0.31 -19.49 -18.32
C PRO A 299 -0.73 -18.46 -18.76
N VAL A 300 -2.00 -18.83 -18.62
CA VAL A 300 -3.15 -18.01 -19.07
C VAL A 300 -3.89 -17.47 -17.86
N LEU A 301 -4.18 -16.17 -17.87
CA LEU A 301 -5.01 -15.52 -16.85
C LEU A 301 -6.43 -16.09 -16.82
N ALA A 302 -7.15 -15.93 -15.70
CA ALA A 302 -8.52 -16.40 -15.61
C ALA A 302 -9.43 -15.62 -16.57
N HIS A 303 -10.06 -16.32 -17.51
CA HIS A 303 -11.07 -15.79 -18.43
C HIS A 303 -12.46 -16.28 -18.04
N SER A 304 -13.46 -15.41 -18.05
CA SER A 304 -14.83 -15.78 -17.68
C SER A 304 -15.43 -16.86 -18.58
N ALA A 305 -15.12 -16.85 -19.89
CA ALA A 305 -15.63 -17.85 -20.83
C ALA A 305 -14.92 -19.21 -20.74
N TYR A 306 -13.74 -19.26 -20.12
CA TYR A 306 -12.88 -20.45 -20.06
C TYR A 306 -12.61 -20.85 -18.61
N SER A 307 -13.54 -21.58 -17.99
CA SER A 307 -13.42 -21.99 -16.59
C SER A 307 -12.23 -22.90 -16.27
N ASN A 308 -11.62 -23.53 -17.28
CA ASN A 308 -10.37 -24.28 -17.13
C ASN A 308 -9.15 -23.39 -16.87
N THR A 309 -9.24 -22.08 -17.15
CA THR A 309 -8.19 -21.10 -16.82
C THR A 309 -8.27 -20.60 -15.38
N TRP A 310 -9.30 -21.03 -14.63
CA TRP A 310 -9.52 -20.55 -13.27
C TRP A 310 -8.60 -21.24 -12.26
N PRO A 311 -8.17 -20.53 -11.21
CA PRO A 311 -7.49 -21.13 -10.08
C PRO A 311 -8.38 -22.16 -9.38
N THR A 312 -7.74 -23.10 -8.67
CA THR A 312 -8.42 -24.12 -7.87
C THR A 312 -8.06 -23.98 -6.40
N ARG A 313 -9.04 -24.21 -5.53
CA ARG A 313 -8.83 -24.21 -4.07
C ARG A 313 -9.48 -25.43 -3.42
N MET A 314 -8.90 -25.87 -2.31
CA MET A 314 -9.47 -26.98 -1.54
C MET A 314 -10.72 -26.48 -0.80
N ASN A 315 -11.87 -27.09 -1.07
CA ASN A 315 -13.07 -26.84 -0.30
C ASN A 315 -13.05 -27.72 0.95
N MET A 316 -12.92 -27.11 2.13
CA MET A 316 -12.81 -27.81 3.42
C MET A 316 -14.06 -28.64 3.77
N GLY A 317 -15.22 -28.31 3.21
CA GLY A 317 -16.47 -29.05 3.43
C GLY A 317 -16.62 -30.30 2.56
N THR A 318 -16.07 -30.28 1.34
CA THR A 318 -16.17 -31.41 0.39
C THR A 318 -14.88 -32.23 0.30
N GLY A 319 -13.74 -31.66 0.70
CA GLY A 319 -12.42 -32.25 0.56
C GLY A 319 -11.94 -32.34 -0.89
N LEU A 320 -12.58 -31.60 -1.80
CA LEU A 320 -12.26 -31.58 -3.23
C LEU A 320 -11.65 -30.25 -3.64
N MET A 321 -10.81 -30.29 -4.68
CA MET A 321 -10.33 -29.08 -5.36
C MET A 321 -11.43 -28.55 -6.26
N GLU A 322 -11.87 -27.31 -6.03
CA GLU A 322 -12.91 -26.64 -6.81
C GLU A 322 -12.33 -25.40 -7.50
N SER A 323 -12.64 -25.23 -8.78
CA SER A 323 -12.31 -24.02 -9.53
C SER A 323 -13.16 -22.84 -9.05
N PHE A 324 -12.57 -21.65 -8.96
CA PHE A 324 -13.29 -20.44 -8.58
C PHE A 324 -12.91 -19.26 -9.47
N TRP A 325 -13.88 -18.38 -9.74
CA TRP A 325 -13.62 -17.11 -10.41
C TRP A 325 -12.91 -16.15 -9.45
N PRO A 326 -11.71 -15.63 -9.78
CA PRO A 326 -10.96 -14.74 -8.90
C PRO A 326 -11.35 -13.27 -9.06
N GLY A 327 -12.05 -12.91 -10.14
CA GLY A 327 -12.56 -11.56 -10.34
C GLY A 327 -13.89 -11.31 -9.62
N TRP A 328 -14.49 -10.15 -9.89
CA TRP A 328 -15.81 -9.79 -9.39
C TRP A 328 -16.92 -10.16 -10.37
N TRP A 329 -18.14 -10.19 -9.85
CA TRP A 329 -19.35 -10.42 -10.63
C TRP A 329 -19.97 -9.10 -11.11
N SER A 330 -20.86 -9.19 -12.08
CA SER A 330 -21.71 -8.08 -12.49
C SER A 330 -22.61 -7.64 -11.33
N GLN A 331 -22.87 -6.34 -11.25
CA GLN A 331 -23.74 -5.75 -10.24
C GLN A 331 -25.14 -5.46 -10.80
N ASP A 332 -26.16 -5.60 -9.95
CA ASP A 332 -27.54 -5.16 -10.22
C ASP A 332 -27.92 -3.97 -9.36
N TYR A 333 -28.64 -3.03 -9.97
CA TYR A 333 -29.18 -1.87 -9.29
C TYR A 333 -30.42 -2.27 -8.49
N ASN A 334 -30.33 -2.21 -7.16
CA ASN A 334 -31.41 -2.53 -6.25
C ASN A 334 -31.63 -1.41 -5.24
N VAL A 335 -32.78 -0.73 -5.39
CA VAL A 335 -33.19 0.39 -4.51
C VAL A 335 -33.54 -0.02 -3.08
N ASN A 336 -33.68 -1.32 -2.82
CA ASN A 336 -34.09 -1.84 -1.51
C ASN A 336 -32.90 -2.18 -0.60
N LEU A 337 -31.67 -1.98 -1.08
CA LEU A 337 -30.48 -2.21 -0.28
C LEU A 337 -30.39 -1.17 0.86
N PRO A 338 -29.94 -1.59 2.05
CA PRO A 338 -29.73 -0.68 3.17
C PRO A 338 -28.69 0.39 2.77
N GLY A 339 -28.92 1.64 3.16
CA GLY A 339 -28.01 2.76 2.82
C GLY A 339 -28.23 3.37 1.43
N CYS A 340 -29.00 2.73 0.54
CA CYS A 340 -29.23 3.24 -0.81
C CYS A 340 -30.06 4.55 -0.82
N SER A 341 -29.50 5.61 -1.42
CA SER A 341 -30.12 6.93 -1.62
C SER A 341 -31.04 7.03 -2.85
N TYR A 342 -31.48 5.89 -3.41
CA TYR A 342 -32.28 5.80 -4.65
C TYR A 342 -31.59 6.42 -5.88
N SER A 343 -30.27 6.49 -5.88
CA SER A 343 -29.48 7.05 -6.97
C SER A 343 -28.60 5.97 -7.59
N ARG A 344 -28.48 5.95 -8.93
CA ARG A 344 -27.52 5.07 -9.62
C ARG A 344 -26.06 5.45 -9.37
N LYS A 345 -25.82 6.66 -8.86
CA LYS A 345 -24.48 7.13 -8.49
C LYS A 345 -24.06 6.67 -7.09
N ASP A 346 -24.98 6.09 -6.33
CA ASP A 346 -24.72 5.63 -4.99
C ASP A 346 -24.25 4.16 -5.03
N PRO A 347 -23.02 3.85 -4.60
CA PRO A 347 -22.47 2.50 -4.55
C PRO A 347 -23.35 1.55 -3.73
N ASN A 348 -24.00 2.04 -2.67
CA ASN A 348 -24.83 1.24 -1.78
C ASN A 348 -26.13 0.74 -2.43
N CYS A 349 -26.45 1.22 -3.63
CA CYS A 349 -27.58 0.76 -4.42
C CYS A 349 -27.22 -0.39 -5.39
N TRP A 350 -26.00 -0.92 -5.35
CA TRP A 350 -25.53 -1.97 -6.24
C TRP A 350 -25.15 -3.23 -5.45
N GLU A 351 -25.69 -4.38 -5.87
CA GLU A 351 -25.33 -5.70 -5.30
C GLU A 351 -24.71 -6.59 -6.37
N GLU A 352 -23.70 -7.38 -6.00
CA GLU A 352 -23.09 -8.36 -6.91
C GLU A 352 -24.04 -9.53 -7.17
N VAL A 353 -24.05 -10.04 -8.40
CA VAL A 353 -24.86 -11.18 -8.84
C VAL A 353 -23.96 -12.35 -9.22
N PRO A 354 -23.68 -13.28 -8.28
CA PRO A 354 -22.81 -14.42 -8.54
C PRO A 354 -23.27 -15.25 -9.74
N GLY A 355 -22.31 -15.62 -10.61
CA GLY A 355 -22.57 -16.38 -11.84
C GLY A 355 -22.89 -15.50 -13.06
N ARG A 356 -23.04 -14.18 -12.89
CA ARG A 356 -23.20 -13.25 -14.02
C ARG A 356 -21.94 -12.41 -14.21
N PHE A 357 -21.33 -12.53 -15.38
CA PHE A 357 -20.15 -11.76 -15.77
C PHE A 357 -20.54 -10.37 -16.29
N VAL A 358 -19.57 -9.45 -16.27
CA VAL A 358 -19.77 -8.05 -16.68
C VAL A 358 -19.87 -7.95 -18.20
N SER A 359 -19.05 -8.71 -18.91
CA SER A 359 -19.01 -8.74 -20.37
C SER A 359 -19.04 -10.17 -20.94
N ASP A 360 -18.93 -10.29 -22.27
CA ASP A 360 -18.86 -11.58 -22.96
C ASP A 360 -17.57 -12.33 -22.61
N MET A 361 -16.47 -11.60 -22.35
CA MET A 361 -15.20 -12.13 -21.88
C MET A 361 -14.55 -11.16 -20.90
N ASP A 362 -14.50 -11.55 -19.64
CA ASP A 362 -13.79 -10.84 -18.58
C ASP A 362 -12.46 -11.55 -18.32
N VAL A 363 -11.38 -10.79 -18.15
CA VAL A 363 -10.05 -11.33 -17.87
C VAL A 363 -9.50 -10.68 -16.61
N TYR A 364 -9.29 -11.49 -15.57
CA TYR A 364 -8.80 -11.01 -14.29
C TYR A 364 -7.27 -10.97 -14.25
N MET A 365 -6.73 -9.88 -13.70
CA MET A 365 -5.30 -9.70 -13.47
C MET A 365 -5.05 -9.02 -12.11
N GLU A 366 -3.92 -9.35 -11.50
CA GLU A 366 -3.51 -8.80 -10.21
C GLU A 366 -2.00 -8.61 -10.16
N PHE A 367 -1.57 -7.44 -9.67
CA PHE A 367 -0.17 -7.07 -9.55
C PHE A 367 0.07 -6.19 -8.32
N ASP A 368 1.30 -6.18 -7.83
CA ASP A 368 1.73 -5.36 -6.70
C ASP A 368 3.11 -4.72 -6.91
N ASP A 369 3.44 -3.71 -6.10
CA ASP A 369 4.68 -2.92 -6.19
C ASP A 369 5.84 -3.47 -5.36
N ARG A 370 5.67 -4.63 -4.72
CA ARG A 370 6.63 -5.27 -3.80
C ARG A 370 8.06 -5.35 -4.33
N TRP A 371 8.17 -5.57 -5.63
CA TRP A 371 9.43 -5.79 -6.33
C TRP A 371 9.95 -4.55 -7.06
N SER A 372 9.40 -3.36 -6.77
CA SER A 372 9.73 -2.13 -7.50
C SER A 372 11.21 -1.74 -7.45
N HIS A 373 11.93 -2.16 -6.41
CA HIS A 373 13.37 -1.99 -6.35
C HIS A 373 14.12 -2.56 -7.57
N ARG A 374 13.55 -3.55 -8.27
CA ARG A 374 14.14 -4.13 -9.50
C ARG A 374 14.16 -3.16 -10.69
N ALA A 375 13.26 -2.18 -10.71
CA ALA A 375 13.26 -1.14 -11.72
C ALA A 375 14.41 -0.14 -11.51
N ASN A 376 14.85 0.05 -10.26
CA ASN A 376 15.91 0.99 -9.94
C ASN A 376 17.27 0.54 -10.48
N THR A 377 17.98 1.51 -11.06
CA THR A 377 19.40 1.37 -11.36
C THR A 377 20.22 1.78 -10.13
N VAL A 378 21.20 0.94 -9.80
CA VAL A 378 22.16 1.15 -8.71
C VAL A 378 23.55 1.30 -9.31
N ASN A 379 24.28 2.34 -8.91
CA ASN A 379 25.62 2.60 -9.41
C ASN A 379 26.67 1.68 -8.73
N THR A 380 27.94 1.80 -9.13
CA THR A 380 29.04 0.97 -8.60
C THR A 380 29.37 1.21 -7.13
N ASN A 381 28.74 2.20 -6.49
CA ASN A 381 28.92 2.54 -5.08
C ASN A 381 27.66 2.23 -4.26
N ASP A 382 26.78 1.36 -4.76
CA ASP A 382 25.54 0.96 -4.09
C ASP A 382 24.62 2.14 -3.75
N LYS A 383 24.56 3.14 -4.64
CA LYS A 383 23.60 4.25 -4.54
C LYS A 383 22.59 4.18 -5.66
N TYR A 384 21.33 4.38 -5.29
CA TYR A 384 20.24 4.55 -6.24
C TYR A 384 20.48 5.74 -7.17
N GLU A 385 20.30 5.52 -8.46
CA GLU A 385 20.19 6.60 -9.46
C GLU A 385 18.73 7.05 -9.62
N GLN A 386 17.80 6.16 -9.32
CA GLN A 386 16.34 6.36 -9.31
C GLN A 386 15.80 5.66 -8.07
N THR A 387 14.88 6.30 -7.36
CA THR A 387 14.41 5.89 -6.03
C THR A 387 12.96 5.38 -6.04
N GLY A 388 12.63 4.43 -6.91
CA GLY A 388 11.36 3.70 -6.84
C GLY A 388 11.35 2.75 -5.64
N TYR A 389 10.26 2.71 -4.86
CA TYR A 389 10.19 1.82 -3.70
C TYR A 389 8.79 1.24 -3.47
N PRO A 390 8.66 0.07 -2.81
CA PRO A 390 7.37 -0.58 -2.64
C PRO A 390 6.54 0.13 -1.59
N MET A 391 5.43 0.73 -1.97
CA MET A 391 4.48 1.42 -1.06
C MET A 391 3.51 0.45 -0.39
N GLY A 392 3.43 -0.80 -0.86
CA GLY A 392 2.45 -1.75 -0.36
C GLY A 392 1.14 -1.68 -1.14
N LEU A 393 1.17 -1.31 -2.41
CA LEU A 393 -0.04 -1.19 -3.23
C LEU A 393 -0.29 -2.48 -4.01
N ARG A 394 -1.51 -3.01 -3.86
CA ARG A 394 -2.01 -4.11 -4.69
C ARG A 394 -3.10 -3.61 -5.61
N VAL A 395 -2.98 -3.95 -6.89
CA VAL A 395 -3.91 -3.57 -7.93
C VAL A 395 -4.58 -4.82 -8.48
N LYS A 396 -5.89 -4.87 -8.37
CA LYS A 396 -6.75 -5.89 -8.98
C LYS A 396 -7.45 -5.25 -10.16
N ALA A 397 -7.37 -5.85 -11.33
CA ALA A 397 -8.02 -5.31 -12.52
C ALA A 397 -8.74 -6.40 -13.29
N THR A 398 -9.87 -6.05 -13.87
CA THR A 398 -10.59 -6.90 -14.81
C THR A 398 -10.73 -6.17 -16.12
N ALA A 399 -10.23 -6.77 -17.20
CA ALA A 399 -10.44 -6.25 -18.54
C ALA A 399 -11.65 -6.92 -19.18
N HIS A 400 -12.50 -6.13 -19.83
CA HIS A 400 -13.78 -6.57 -20.36
C HIS A 400 -13.82 -6.47 -21.88
N SER A 401 -14.23 -7.55 -22.53
CA SER A 401 -14.47 -7.63 -23.98
C SER A 401 -15.96 -7.80 -24.26
N TYR A 402 -16.51 -6.90 -25.07
CA TYR A 402 -17.90 -6.96 -25.52
C TYR A 402 -17.98 -7.35 -26.98
N GLY A 403 -18.84 -8.30 -27.32
CA GLY A 403 -19.22 -8.65 -28.70
C GLY A 403 -20.41 -7.83 -29.22
N VAL A 404 -21.01 -6.96 -28.40
CA VAL A 404 -22.19 -6.16 -28.77
C VAL A 404 -21.81 -4.88 -29.53
N SER A 405 -22.57 -4.56 -30.59
CA SER A 405 -22.24 -3.49 -31.56
C SER A 405 -22.01 -2.08 -31.01
N TYR A 406 -22.49 -1.74 -29.81
CA TYR A 406 -22.30 -0.42 -29.20
C TYR A 406 -21.07 -0.32 -28.29
N ALA A 407 -20.43 -1.45 -27.97
CA ALA A 407 -19.27 -1.53 -27.08
C ALA A 407 -18.13 -2.38 -27.65
N GLU A 408 -18.32 -3.01 -28.82
CA GLU A 408 -17.33 -3.87 -29.46
C GLU A 408 -16.05 -3.13 -29.87
N ASP A 409 -16.10 -1.81 -29.99
CA ASP A 409 -15.00 -0.93 -30.40
C ASP A 409 -14.29 -0.23 -29.23
N ILE A 410 -14.63 -0.58 -27.98
CA ILE A 410 -14.08 0.01 -26.75
C ILE A 410 -13.50 -1.10 -25.87
N MET A 411 -12.31 -0.86 -25.31
CA MET A 411 -11.75 -1.68 -24.23
C MET A 411 -12.09 -1.04 -22.89
N PHE A 412 -12.74 -1.81 -22.02
CA PHE A 412 -13.00 -1.41 -20.65
C PHE A 412 -12.07 -2.14 -19.71
N VAL A 413 -11.42 -1.39 -18.82
CA VAL A 413 -10.66 -1.97 -17.70
C VAL A 413 -11.23 -1.38 -16.43
N THR A 414 -11.63 -2.26 -15.51
CA THR A 414 -12.06 -1.88 -14.17
C THR A 414 -10.92 -2.17 -13.21
N VAL A 415 -10.55 -1.21 -12.37
CA VAL A 415 -9.40 -1.30 -11.48
C VAL A 415 -9.83 -1.07 -10.04
N LYS A 416 -9.36 -1.93 -9.14
CA LYS A 416 -9.50 -1.83 -7.69
C LYS A 416 -8.12 -1.79 -7.06
N VAL A 417 -7.78 -0.68 -6.42
CA VAL A 417 -6.50 -0.53 -5.70
C VAL A 417 -6.74 -0.72 -4.21
N ARG A 418 -5.90 -1.54 -3.57
CA ARG A 418 -5.88 -1.79 -2.13
C ARG A 418 -4.55 -1.33 -1.55
N ASN A 419 -4.63 -0.64 -0.41
CA ASN A 419 -3.47 -0.35 0.43
C ASN A 419 -3.20 -1.58 1.33
N GLU A 420 -2.04 -2.21 1.16
CA GLU A 420 -1.53 -3.32 1.96
C GLU A 420 -0.22 -2.93 2.67
N SER A 421 -0.04 -1.64 2.94
CA SER A 421 1.13 -1.13 3.66
C SER A 421 1.17 -1.54 5.13
N GLY A 422 0.02 -1.81 5.74
CA GLY A 422 -0.10 -2.37 7.08
C GLY A 422 -1.06 -3.56 7.14
N ASP A 423 -1.16 -4.14 8.33
CA ASP A 423 -2.05 -5.27 8.62
C ASP A 423 -3.49 -4.76 8.54
N TRP A 424 -4.31 -5.41 7.71
CA TRP A 424 -5.63 -4.91 7.38
C TRP A 424 -6.71 -5.91 7.77
N CYS A 425 -7.88 -5.37 8.08
CA CYS A 425 -9.12 -6.11 8.14
C CYS A 425 -10.14 -5.36 7.28
N ALA A 426 -10.75 -6.06 6.33
CA ALA A 426 -11.66 -5.46 5.37
C ALA A 426 -12.90 -4.94 6.09
N GLU A 427 -13.25 -3.70 5.77
CA GLU A 427 -14.43 -3.00 6.27
C GLU A 427 -15.19 -2.40 5.08
N ASP A 428 -16.51 -2.25 5.21
CA ASP A 428 -17.33 -1.52 4.25
C ASP A 428 -17.16 0.01 4.41
N GLU A 429 -17.81 0.79 3.55
CA GLU A 429 -17.74 2.27 3.59
C GLU A 429 -18.25 2.87 4.91
N ASP A 430 -19.04 2.11 5.68
CA ASP A 430 -19.60 2.51 6.97
C ASP A 430 -18.74 2.00 8.16
N GLY A 431 -17.62 1.33 7.91
CA GLY A 431 -16.71 0.78 8.92
C GLY A 431 -17.19 -0.54 9.53
N ASN A 432 -18.12 -1.25 8.90
CA ASN A 432 -18.52 -2.58 9.35
C ASN A 432 -17.60 -3.66 8.75
N PRO A 433 -17.28 -4.72 9.49
CA PRO A 433 -16.40 -5.78 9.02
C PRO A 433 -16.99 -6.53 7.82
N ILE A 434 -16.21 -6.65 6.73
CA ILE A 434 -16.55 -7.52 5.60
C ILE A 434 -16.23 -8.96 6.03
N LEU A 435 -17.28 -9.78 6.12
CA LEU A 435 -17.17 -11.16 6.59
C LEU A 435 -16.97 -12.13 5.43
N GLU A 436 -16.03 -13.05 5.60
CA GLU A 436 -15.86 -14.22 4.76
C GLU A 436 -17.07 -15.18 4.87
N LYS A 437 -17.13 -16.18 4.01
CA LYS A 437 -18.20 -17.21 4.02
C LYS A 437 -18.32 -17.96 5.36
N GLU A 438 -17.28 -17.92 6.17
CA GLU A 438 -17.19 -18.56 7.49
C GLU A 438 -17.61 -17.62 8.64
N GLY A 439 -17.94 -16.36 8.34
CA GLY A 439 -18.40 -15.36 9.32
C GLY A 439 -17.29 -14.63 10.07
N ASN A 440 -16.02 -14.86 9.70
CA ASN A 440 -14.88 -14.10 10.21
C ASN A 440 -14.63 -12.87 9.33
N GLN A 441 -14.12 -11.78 9.90
CA GLN A 441 -13.68 -10.63 9.11
C GLN A 441 -12.52 -11.04 8.20
N GLU A 442 -12.59 -10.66 6.93
CA GLU A 442 -11.50 -10.86 5.98
C GLU A 442 -10.33 -9.99 6.44
N CYS A 443 -9.28 -10.60 6.98
CA CYS A 443 -8.08 -9.89 7.41
C CYS A 443 -6.87 -10.44 6.66
N GLY A 444 -5.89 -9.57 6.43
CA GLY A 444 -4.62 -9.93 5.85
C GLY A 444 -3.46 -9.23 6.54
N GLU A 445 -2.28 -9.78 6.35
CA GLU A 445 -1.06 -9.16 6.82
C GLU A 445 -0.56 -8.13 5.80
N ALA A 446 0.20 -7.15 6.30
CA ALA A 446 0.91 -6.20 5.48
C ALA A 446 1.84 -6.90 4.49
N MET A 447 2.16 -6.19 3.42
CA MET A 447 3.02 -6.71 2.37
C MET A 447 4.37 -7.18 2.92
N ILE A 448 4.69 -8.44 2.68
CA ILE A 448 6.01 -9.01 2.94
C ILE A 448 6.95 -8.64 1.79
N MET A 449 8.03 -7.95 2.15
CA MET A 449 9.05 -7.44 1.26
C MET A 449 9.95 -8.56 0.72
N PRO A 450 10.71 -8.32 -0.36
CA PRO A 450 11.62 -9.31 -0.94
C PRO A 450 12.70 -9.86 0.00
N ASP A 451 13.09 -9.08 1.01
CA ASP A 451 14.01 -9.46 2.08
C ASP A 451 13.31 -10.20 3.25
N GLY A 452 12.01 -10.49 3.13
CA GLY A 452 11.20 -11.19 4.14
C GLY A 452 10.75 -10.32 5.32
N THR A 453 11.12 -9.03 5.33
CA THR A 453 10.64 -8.07 6.32
C THR A 453 9.18 -7.70 6.05
N LYS A 454 8.46 -7.29 7.09
CA LYS A 454 7.09 -6.78 6.94
C LYS A 454 7.16 -5.27 6.71
N LEU A 455 6.51 -4.77 5.66
CA LEU A 455 6.52 -3.34 5.35
C LEU A 455 5.99 -2.54 6.55
N ASN A 456 6.75 -1.51 6.96
CA ASN A 456 6.44 -0.64 8.10
C ASN A 456 6.04 -1.40 9.38
N ARG A 457 6.60 -2.60 9.60
CA ARG A 457 6.26 -3.50 10.73
C ARG A 457 4.76 -3.82 10.83
N GLY A 458 4.03 -3.74 9.72
CA GLY A 458 2.57 -3.95 9.69
C GLY A 458 1.75 -2.75 10.14
N LYS A 459 2.37 -1.59 10.37
CA LYS A 459 1.65 -0.35 10.64
C LYS A 459 1.18 0.28 9.32
N ASP A 460 -0.10 0.61 9.24
CA ASP A 460 -0.68 1.23 8.05
C ASP A 460 -0.02 2.57 7.72
N LEU A 461 0.30 2.78 6.45
CA LEU A 461 0.66 4.08 5.90
C LEU A 461 -0.63 4.72 5.35
N ILE A 462 -1.03 5.87 5.89
CA ILE A 462 -2.16 6.65 5.37
C ILE A 462 -1.71 7.37 4.10
N ILE A 463 -1.81 6.71 2.95
CA ILE A 463 -1.37 7.28 1.67
C ILE A 463 -2.39 8.34 1.21
N ALA A 464 -1.91 9.57 1.04
CA ALA A 464 -2.72 10.72 0.62
C ALA A 464 -2.11 11.41 -0.63
N GLY A 465 -2.98 11.99 -1.46
CA GLY A 465 -2.55 12.71 -2.67
C GLY A 465 -1.99 11.81 -3.76
N CYS A 466 -2.49 10.58 -3.86
CA CYS A 466 -2.10 9.65 -4.92
C CYS A 466 -2.73 10.04 -6.26
N HIS A 467 -1.92 10.07 -7.31
CA HIS A 467 -2.35 10.34 -8.68
C HIS A 467 -2.22 9.07 -9.53
N TRP A 468 -3.34 8.62 -10.09
CA TRP A 468 -3.41 7.47 -10.98
C TRP A 468 -3.56 7.91 -12.43
N VAL A 469 -2.68 7.43 -13.29
CA VAL A 469 -2.67 7.81 -14.71
C VAL A 469 -2.44 6.56 -15.56
N PHE A 470 -3.12 6.50 -16.69
CA PHE A 470 -2.76 5.58 -17.76
C PHE A 470 -2.01 6.34 -18.83
N THR A 471 -0.80 5.88 -19.13
CA THR A 471 0.06 6.47 -20.16
C THR A 471 0.10 5.57 -21.37
N TRP A 472 0.14 6.18 -22.55
CA TRP A 472 0.37 5.46 -23.79
C TRP A 472 1.33 6.24 -24.68
N MET A 473 2.25 5.52 -25.31
CA MET A 473 3.12 6.09 -26.33
C MET A 473 2.48 5.85 -27.69
N GLN A 474 2.18 6.90 -28.46
CA GLN A 474 1.62 6.74 -29.81
C GLN A 474 2.70 7.05 -30.86
N MET A 475 2.93 6.09 -31.78
CA MET A 475 3.78 6.33 -32.95
C MET A 475 3.01 6.99 -34.11
N PHE A 476 1.67 6.90 -34.15
CA PHE A 476 0.83 7.51 -35.19
C PHE A 476 -0.52 8.00 -34.66
N SER A 477 -1.06 9.05 -35.29
CA SER A 477 -2.25 9.80 -34.88
C SER A 477 -3.56 9.05 -35.17
N TRP A 478 -3.99 8.18 -34.27
CA TRP A 478 -5.37 7.63 -34.22
C TRP A 478 -5.78 7.39 -32.77
N VAL A 479 -6.99 7.74 -32.37
CA VAL A 479 -7.47 7.58 -30.98
C VAL A 479 -8.30 6.30 -30.89
N ILE A 480 -7.81 5.29 -30.17
CA ILE A 480 -8.65 4.19 -29.69
C ILE A 480 -9.44 4.72 -28.49
N GLY A 481 -10.76 4.50 -28.50
CA GLY A 481 -11.58 4.77 -27.32
C GLY A 481 -11.28 3.73 -26.25
N MET A 482 -10.51 4.12 -25.23
CA MET A 482 -10.30 3.32 -24.03
C MET A 482 -11.03 4.00 -22.87
N VAL A 483 -11.86 3.24 -22.15
CA VAL A 483 -12.58 3.74 -20.98
C VAL A 483 -12.12 2.94 -19.79
N ILE A 484 -11.61 3.63 -18.77
CA ILE A 484 -11.09 3.00 -17.57
C ILE A 484 -11.89 3.52 -16.39
N MET A 485 -12.46 2.60 -15.62
CA MET A 485 -13.19 2.91 -14.40
C MET A 485 -12.34 2.45 -13.22
N VAL A 486 -12.01 3.38 -12.33
CA VAL A 486 -11.20 3.12 -11.13
C VAL A 486 -12.14 3.19 -9.93
N ASP A 487 -12.36 2.06 -9.28
CA ASP A 487 -13.11 1.96 -8.02
C ASP A 487 -12.10 1.77 -6.87
N TYR A 488 -12.23 2.56 -5.81
CA TYR A 488 -11.35 2.46 -4.64
C TYR A 488 -12.00 1.52 -3.62
N ILE A 489 -11.30 0.44 -3.23
CA ILE A 489 -11.68 -0.31 -2.04
C ILE A 489 -10.99 0.37 -0.86
N GLN A 490 -11.76 1.06 -0.02
CA GLN A 490 -11.26 1.75 1.16
C GLN A 490 -10.68 0.76 2.18
N THR A 491 -9.36 0.70 2.25
CA THR A 491 -8.65 0.65 3.52
C THR A 491 -7.78 1.92 3.57
N MET A 492 -8.37 3.00 4.08
CA MET A 492 -7.74 4.31 4.37
C MET A 492 -6.78 4.88 3.29
N MET A 493 -7.31 5.15 2.08
CA MET A 493 -6.70 6.12 1.17
C MET A 493 -7.58 7.37 1.11
N ILE A 494 -6.98 8.55 1.34
CA ILE A 494 -7.67 9.84 1.25
C ILE A 494 -7.26 10.48 -0.07
N SER A 495 -8.24 10.73 -0.95
CA SER A 495 -8.05 11.38 -2.26
C SER A 495 -7.60 12.83 -2.12
#